data_AF-A0A966YT47-F1
#
_entry.id   AF-A0A966YT47-F1
#
_cell.length_a   1.000
_cell.length_b   1.000
_cell.length_c   1.000
_cell.angle_alpha   90.00
_cell.angle_beta   90.00
_cell.angle_gamma   90.00
#
_symmetry.space_group_name_H-M   'P 1'
#
loop_
_entity.id
_entity.type
_entity.pdbx_description
1 polymer ?
#
loop_
_entity_poly.entity_id
_entity_poly.type
_entity_poly.pdbx_seq_one_letter_code
_entity_poly.pdbx_strand_id
1 'polypeptide(L)'
;MPTAGELLQYTLDQFGVPTTLLEPIVGPTVTRYVLELGEGVKVSKLESLRKDIAYAMASPDVRILAPIPGRRAIGVEVPNSDRQIIALGDILSSREARQATHPLEVAIGRDINGKNVMVNLATMPHVLIAGATGAGKSSCLNSLLTSILMRTTPEQVRMILIDP
;
A
#
# COMPACT_ATOMS: atom_id res chain seq x y z
N MET A 1 21.94 -8.57 15.72
CA MET A 1 21.67 -7.17 15.34
C MET A 1 20.20 -6.90 15.63
N PRO A 2 19.83 -5.71 16.13
CA PRO A 2 18.44 -5.38 16.36
C PRO A 2 17.64 -5.46 15.05
N THR A 3 16.39 -5.89 15.12
CA THR A 3 15.47 -5.84 13.98
C THR A 3 15.18 -4.39 13.61
N ALA A 4 14.72 -4.15 12.38
CA ALA A 4 14.34 -2.81 11.93
C ALA A 4 13.21 -2.20 12.80
N GLY A 5 12.32 -3.02 13.36
CA GLY A 5 11.29 -2.57 14.31
C GLY A 5 11.88 -2.14 15.66
N GLU A 6 12.84 -2.90 16.19
CA GLU A 6 13.56 -2.53 17.43
C GLU A 6 14.39 -1.26 17.24
N LEU A 7 15.03 -1.10 16.07
CA LEU A 7 15.73 0.14 15.71
C LEU A 7 14.78 1.34 15.70
N LEU A 8 13.60 1.18 15.10
CA LEU A 8 12.58 2.24 15.06
C LEU A 8 12.11 2.61 16.47
N GLN A 9 11.80 1.62 17.30
CA GLN A 9 11.38 1.83 18.70
C GLN A 9 12.47 2.56 19.50
N TYR A 10 13.72 2.09 19.40
CA TYR A 10 14.87 2.73 20.04
C TYR A 10 15.06 4.18 19.57
N THR A 11 14.94 4.43 18.27
CA THR A 11 15.06 5.77 17.69
C THR A 11 13.98 6.72 18.24
N LEU A 12 12.73 6.26 18.30
CA LEU A 12 11.63 7.04 18.84
C LEU A 12 11.82 7.36 20.33
N ASP A 13 12.35 6.41 21.10
CA ASP A 13 12.69 6.61 22.50
C ASP A 13 13.75 7.71 22.69
N GLN A 14 14.80 7.74 21.86
CA GLN A 14 15.82 8.81 21.85
C GLN A 14 15.24 10.20 21.56
N PHE A 15 14.13 10.29 20.82
CA PHE A 15 13.41 11.54 20.56
C PHE A 15 12.32 11.85 21.61
N GLY A 16 12.28 11.10 22.71
CA GLY A 16 11.30 11.24 23.79
C GLY A 16 9.89 10.89 23.33
N VAL A 17 9.75 9.92 22.44
CA VAL A 17 8.48 9.32 22.00
C VAL A 17 8.51 7.86 22.42
N PRO A 18 8.26 7.56 23.71
CA PRO A 18 8.23 6.18 24.16
C PRO A 18 7.11 5.43 23.45
N THR A 19 7.44 4.27 22.90
CA THR A 19 6.50 3.41 22.17
C THR A 19 6.72 1.95 22.51
N THR A 20 5.66 1.15 22.36
CA THR A 20 5.75 -0.32 22.44
C THR A 20 5.59 -0.90 21.05
N LEU A 21 6.58 -1.64 20.57
CA LEU A 21 6.51 -2.38 19.31
C LEU A 21 5.55 -3.57 19.46
N LEU A 22 4.53 -3.59 18.62
CA LEU A 22 3.62 -4.72 18.45
C LEU A 22 4.06 -5.54 17.22
N GLU A 23 3.28 -6.57 16.88
CA GLU A 23 3.57 -7.42 15.72
C GLU A 23 3.55 -6.59 14.41
N PRO A 24 4.66 -6.57 13.65
CA PRO A 24 4.73 -5.88 12.37
C PRO A 24 3.97 -6.64 11.29
N ILE A 25 3.46 -5.91 10.29
CA ILE A 25 2.84 -6.48 9.10
C ILE A 25 3.84 -6.38 7.95
N VAL A 26 4.40 -7.51 7.53
CA VAL A 26 5.33 -7.57 6.40
C VAL A 26 4.53 -7.72 5.12
N GLY A 27 4.52 -6.65 4.31
CA GLY A 27 3.89 -6.66 2.99
C GLY A 27 4.90 -6.87 1.86
N PRO A 28 4.42 -6.94 0.61
CA PRO A 28 5.28 -7.21 -0.55
C PRO A 28 6.30 -6.11 -0.84
N THR A 29 5.93 -4.84 -0.62
CA THR A 29 6.75 -3.66 -0.96
C THR A 29 7.15 -2.82 0.25
N VAL A 30 6.38 -2.91 1.34
CA VAL A 30 6.57 -2.15 2.58
C VAL A 30 6.31 -3.07 3.77
N THR A 31 6.98 -2.80 4.89
CA THR A 31 6.67 -3.37 6.20
C THR A 31 6.05 -2.28 7.06
N ARG A 32 4.89 -2.57 7.67
CA ARG A 32 4.23 -1.68 8.62
C ARG A 32 4.59 -2.09 10.04
N TYR A 33 5.41 -1.29 10.70
CA TYR A 33 5.67 -1.41 12.13
C TYR A 33 4.49 -0.82 12.89
N VAL A 34 3.86 -1.64 13.73
CA VAL A 34 2.73 -1.23 14.55
C VAL A 34 3.27 -0.87 15.93
N LEU A 35 3.00 0.35 16.36
CA LEU A 35 3.51 0.86 17.64
C LEU A 35 2.35 1.39 18.48
N GLU A 36 2.35 1.10 19.77
CA GLU A 36 1.48 1.75 20.74
C GLU A 36 2.23 2.93 21.37
N LEU A 37 1.61 4.12 21.35
CA LEU A 37 2.21 5.32 21.94
C LEU A 37 2.13 5.25 23.47
N GLY A 38 3.21 5.66 24.14
CA GLY A 38 3.19 5.85 25.59
C GLY A 38 2.19 6.91 26.04
N GLU A 39 1.83 6.89 27.31
CA GLU A 39 0.87 7.84 27.87
C GLU A 39 1.33 9.30 27.71
N GLY A 40 0.39 10.18 27.37
CA GLY A 40 0.67 11.61 27.20
C GLY A 40 1.40 11.99 25.91
N VAL A 41 1.82 11.02 25.09
CA VAL A 41 2.48 11.28 23.80
C VAL A 41 1.46 11.70 22.75
N LYS A 42 1.66 12.89 22.17
CA LYS A 42 0.81 13.41 21.09
C LYS A 42 1.22 12.82 19.74
N VAL A 43 0.25 12.38 18.94
CA VAL A 43 0.46 11.92 17.56
C VAL A 43 1.23 12.95 16.70
N SER A 44 0.94 14.25 16.87
CA SER A 44 1.61 15.32 16.13
C SER A 44 3.13 15.38 16.38
N LYS A 45 3.61 14.91 17.54
CA LYS A 45 5.04 14.84 17.83
C LYS A 45 5.72 13.81 16.91
N LEU A 46 5.08 12.68 16.68
CA LEU A 46 5.59 11.65 15.78
C LEU A 46 5.62 12.15 14.32
N GLU A 47 4.54 12.80 13.87
CA GLU A 47 4.47 13.36 12.51
C GLU A 47 5.59 14.38 12.27
N SER A 48 5.95 15.17 13.29
CA SER A 48 7.06 16.13 13.20
C SER A 48 8.43 15.46 13.03
N LEU A 49 8.60 14.23 13.53
CA LEU A 49 9.84 13.44 13.45
C LEU A 49 9.95 12.61 12.16
N ARG A 50 9.02 12.75 11.20
CA ARG A 50 9.01 11.92 9.98
C ARG A 50 10.36 11.91 9.25
N LYS A 51 11.06 13.05 9.20
CA LYS A 51 12.37 13.17 8.54
C LYS A 51 13.47 12.43 9.31
N ASP A 52 13.45 12.52 10.64
CA ASP A 52 14.42 11.85 11.50
C ASP A 52 14.23 10.34 11.50
N ILE A 53 12.97 9.89 11.48
CA ILE A 53 12.62 8.48 11.30
C ILE A 53 13.10 7.98 9.93
N ALA A 54 12.85 8.74 8.86
CA ALA A 54 13.33 8.39 7.51
C ALA A 54 14.87 8.27 7.47
N TYR A 55 15.57 9.18 8.15
CA TYR A 55 17.03 9.12 8.26
C TYR A 55 17.51 7.89 9.02
N ALA A 56 16.96 7.63 10.21
CA ALA A 56 17.35 6.48 11.05
C ALA A 56 17.03 5.14 10.39
N MET A 57 15.93 5.06 9.65
CA MET A 57 15.52 3.87 8.90
C MET A 57 16.23 3.75 7.54
N ALA A 58 17.13 4.67 7.20
CA ALA A 58 17.82 4.77 5.90
C ALA A 58 16.84 4.67 4.71
N SER A 59 15.66 5.28 4.85
CA SER A 59 14.56 5.14 3.90
C SER A 59 13.85 6.47 3.68
N PRO A 60 13.95 7.08 2.48
CA PRO A 60 13.40 8.42 2.24
C PRO A 60 11.85 8.44 2.24
N ASP A 61 11.21 7.30 2.02
CA ASP A 61 9.76 7.18 1.79
C ASP A 61 9.03 6.54 2.99
N VAL A 62 9.27 7.05 4.20
CA VAL A 62 8.52 6.60 5.39
C VAL A 62 7.14 7.23 5.41
N ARG A 63 6.11 6.39 5.57
CA ARG A 63 4.72 6.83 5.73
C ARG A 63 4.23 6.52 7.14
N ILE A 64 3.66 7.53 7.79
CA ILE A 64 3.04 7.41 9.11
C ILE A 64 1.53 7.35 8.93
N LEU A 65 0.91 6.34 9.54
CA LEU A 65 -0.53 6.15 9.64
C LEU A 65 -0.93 6.29 11.11
N ALA A 66 -1.60 7.39 11.47
CA ALA A 66 -1.96 7.65 12.86
C ALA A 66 -3.35 8.32 12.97
N PRO A 67 -4.25 7.83 13.84
CA PRO A 67 -4.25 6.47 14.43
C PRO A 67 -4.61 5.40 13.39
N ILE A 68 -4.28 4.13 13.66
CA ILE A 68 -4.82 3.00 12.90
C ILE A 68 -6.32 2.88 13.23
N PRO A 69 -7.23 2.88 12.23
CA PRO A 69 -8.66 2.76 12.48
C PRO A 69 -9.01 1.54 13.35
N GLY A 70 -9.77 1.78 14.42
CA GLY A 70 -10.21 0.73 15.35
C GLY A 70 -9.11 0.20 16.31
N ARG A 71 -7.91 0.82 16.35
CA ARG A 71 -6.82 0.42 17.27
C ARG A 71 -6.19 1.63 17.95
N ARG A 72 -5.73 1.47 19.20
CA ARG A 72 -4.90 2.46 19.90
C ARG A 72 -3.43 2.34 19.50
N ALA A 73 -3.17 2.37 18.20
CA ALA A 73 -1.82 2.19 17.66
C ALA A 73 -1.57 3.11 16.46
N ILE A 74 -0.31 3.33 16.17
CA ILE A 74 0.19 3.98 14.96
C ILE A 74 0.83 2.92 14.05
N GLY A 75 0.85 3.19 12.74
CA GLY A 75 1.59 2.42 11.77
C GLY A 75 2.71 3.26 11.16
N VAL A 76 3.93 2.74 11.14
CA VAL A 76 5.03 3.32 10.38
C VAL A 76 5.37 2.35 9.25
N GLU A 77 5.03 2.73 8.02
CA GLU A 77 5.35 1.99 6.81
C GLU A 77 6.73 2.38 6.33
N VAL A 78 7.62 1.39 6.27
CA VAL A 78 8.97 1.53 5.74
C VAL A 78 9.09 0.62 4.52
N PRO A 79 9.56 1.12 3.37
CA PRO A 79 9.88 0.30 2.22
C PRO A 79 10.80 -0.87 2.56
N ASN A 80 10.49 -2.03 2.00
CA ASN A 80 11.36 -3.20 2.10
C ASN A 80 12.64 -2.95 1.28
N SER A 81 13.76 -3.50 1.74
CA SER A 81 15.03 -3.51 0.99
C SER A 81 14.93 -4.35 -0.28
N ASP A 82 14.19 -5.46 -0.21
CA ASP A 82 13.84 -6.29 -1.35
C ASP A 82 12.33 -6.16 -1.61
N ARG A 83 11.97 -5.45 -2.68
CA ARG A 83 10.57 -5.19 -3.04
C ARG A 83 10.13 -6.24 -4.04
N GLN A 84 9.06 -6.95 -3.71
CA GLN A 84 8.49 -7.93 -4.62
C GLN A 84 7.82 -7.24 -5.82
N ILE A 85 8.16 -7.70 -7.02
CA ILE A 85 7.43 -7.31 -8.24
C ILE A 85 6.05 -7.98 -8.20
N ILE A 86 5.00 -7.17 -8.34
CA ILE A 86 3.62 -7.67 -8.40
C ILE A 86 3.22 -7.82 -9.85
N ALA A 87 3.26 -9.06 -10.36
CA ALA A 87 2.85 -9.36 -11.72
C ALA A 87 1.33 -9.38 -11.85
N LEU A 88 0.80 -8.72 -12.88
CA LEU A 88 -0.62 -8.74 -13.19
C LEU A 88 -1.14 -10.17 -13.42
N GLY A 89 -0.36 -11.01 -14.09
CA GLY A 89 -0.71 -12.41 -14.37
C GLY A 89 -0.98 -13.23 -13.10
N ASP A 90 -0.22 -12.97 -12.03
CA ASP A 90 -0.44 -13.64 -10.74
C ASP A 90 -1.80 -13.28 -10.15
N ILE A 91 -2.18 -12.00 -10.25
CA ILE A 91 -3.47 -11.51 -9.74
C ILE A 91 -4.60 -12.08 -10.58
N LEU A 92 -4.48 -12.07 -11.91
CA LEU A 92 -5.52 -12.60 -12.81
C LEU A 92 -5.68 -14.14 -12.68
N SER A 93 -4.64 -14.84 -12.21
CA SER A 93 -4.69 -16.29 -11.94
C SER A 93 -5.21 -16.64 -10.55
N SER A 94 -5.43 -15.64 -9.69
CA SER A 94 -5.80 -15.80 -8.28
C SER A 94 -7.24 -16.27 -8.04
N ARG A 95 -7.53 -16.67 -6.80
CA ARG A 95 -8.90 -17.00 -6.38
C ARG A 95 -9.81 -15.78 -6.48
N GLU A 96 -9.33 -14.60 -6.11
CA GLU A 96 -10.06 -13.34 -6.17
C GLU A 96 -10.50 -13.02 -7.61
N ALA A 97 -9.61 -13.22 -8.59
CA ALA A 97 -9.95 -13.02 -10.00
C ALA A 97 -10.93 -14.05 -10.54
N ARG A 98 -10.90 -15.31 -10.06
CA ARG A 98 -11.90 -16.33 -10.40
C ARG A 98 -13.27 -16.06 -9.79
N GLN A 99 -13.30 -15.44 -8.60
CA GLN A 99 -14.53 -15.06 -7.91
C GLN A 99 -15.13 -13.76 -8.44
N ALA A 100 -14.31 -12.93 -9.09
CA ALA A 100 -14.78 -11.76 -9.81
C ALA A 100 -15.64 -12.21 -10.99
N THR A 101 -16.94 -11.90 -10.97
CA THR A 101 -17.90 -12.26 -12.02
C THR A 101 -18.33 -11.07 -12.86
N HIS A 102 -18.10 -9.85 -12.40
CA HIS A 102 -18.53 -8.66 -13.12
C HIS A 102 -17.53 -8.34 -14.26
N PRO A 103 -17.98 -8.01 -15.49
CA PRO A 103 -17.09 -7.71 -16.61
C PRO A 103 -16.12 -6.55 -16.35
N LEU A 104 -16.54 -5.58 -15.54
CA LEU A 104 -15.73 -4.42 -15.15
C LEU A 104 -14.95 -4.61 -13.84
N GLU A 105 -14.79 -5.85 -13.36
CA GLU A 105 -13.81 -6.13 -12.31
C GLU A 105 -12.39 -6.16 -12.90
N VAL A 106 -11.48 -5.45 -12.26
CA VAL A 106 -10.12 -5.27 -12.76
C VAL A 106 -9.11 -5.46 -11.63
N ALA A 107 -7.95 -6.00 -11.97
CA ALA A 107 -6.86 -6.16 -11.01
C ALA A 107 -6.17 -4.80 -10.78
N ILE A 108 -5.96 -4.45 -9.52
CA ILE A 108 -5.30 -3.20 -9.12
C ILE A 108 -3.90 -3.46 -8.54
N GLY A 109 -3.71 -4.59 -7.84
CA GLY A 109 -2.44 -4.90 -7.19
C GLY A 109 -2.58 -5.91 -6.05
N ARG A 110 -1.65 -5.84 -5.10
CA ARG A 110 -1.74 -6.53 -3.80
C ARG A 110 -1.77 -5.51 -2.67
N ASP A 111 -2.52 -5.82 -1.62
CA ASP A 111 -2.51 -5.01 -0.40
C ASP A 111 -1.26 -5.30 0.45
N ILE A 112 -1.13 -4.59 1.56
CA ILE A 112 -0.01 -4.77 2.50
C ILE A 112 -0.01 -6.14 3.19
N ASN A 113 -1.14 -6.85 3.22
CA ASN A 113 -1.21 -8.20 3.75
C ASN A 113 -0.87 -9.25 2.68
N GLY A 114 -0.48 -8.81 1.47
CA GLY A 114 -0.19 -9.67 0.33
C GLY A 114 -1.43 -10.21 -0.38
N LYS A 115 -2.63 -9.75 -0.02
CA LYS A 115 -3.88 -10.20 -0.64
C LYS A 115 -4.01 -9.56 -2.02
N ASN A 116 -4.39 -10.35 -3.01
CA ASN A 116 -4.71 -9.88 -4.35
C ASN A 116 -5.96 -9.00 -4.32
N VAL A 117 -5.92 -7.87 -5.03
CA VAL A 117 -7.00 -6.87 -5.03
C VAL A 117 -7.59 -6.76 -6.43
N MET A 118 -8.86 -7.17 -6.52
CA MET A 118 -9.76 -6.90 -7.63
C MET A 118 -10.72 -5.79 -7.21
N VAL A 119 -11.07 -4.90 -8.14
CA VAL A 119 -12.04 -3.82 -7.91
C VAL A 119 -13.06 -3.80 -9.05
N ASN A 120 -14.34 -3.65 -8.70
CA ASN A 120 -15.41 -3.49 -9.68
C ASN A 120 -15.56 -2.00 -10.06
N LEU A 121 -15.14 -1.62 -11.27
CA LEU A 121 -15.26 -0.24 -11.77
C LEU A 121 -16.72 0.22 -11.87
N ALA A 122 -17.70 -0.68 -12.01
CA ALA A 122 -19.11 -0.28 -12.04
C ALA A 122 -19.61 0.28 -10.70
N THR A 123 -18.96 -0.08 -9.58
CA THR A 123 -19.27 0.48 -8.26
C THR A 123 -18.62 1.85 -8.04
N MET A 124 -17.70 2.25 -8.93
CA MET A 124 -17.00 3.52 -8.96
C MET A 124 -17.24 4.15 -10.34
N PRO A 125 -18.45 4.67 -10.62
CA PRO A 125 -18.90 4.94 -11.99
C PRO A 125 -17.96 5.87 -12.79
N HIS A 126 -17.15 6.68 -12.10
CA HIS A 126 -16.04 7.42 -12.68
C HIS A 126 -14.80 7.31 -11.80
N VAL A 127 -13.62 7.17 -12.42
CA VAL A 127 -12.32 7.04 -11.74
C VAL A 127 -11.37 8.09 -12.29
N LEU A 128 -10.68 8.82 -11.39
CA LEU A 128 -9.59 9.74 -11.73
C LEU A 128 -8.25 9.10 -11.36
N ILE A 129 -7.34 8.98 -12.33
CA ILE A 129 -5.97 8.49 -12.10
C ILE A 129 -4.97 9.61 -12.40
N ALA A 130 -4.30 10.10 -11.37
CA ALA A 130 -3.30 11.15 -11.45
C ALA A 130 -1.98 10.69 -10.81
N GLY A 131 -0.86 11.20 -11.33
CA GLY A 131 0.47 10.89 -10.82
C GLY A 131 1.56 11.53 -11.67
N ALA A 132 2.71 11.81 -11.06
CA ALA A 132 3.88 12.33 -11.76
C ALA A 132 4.46 11.29 -12.75
N THR A 133 5.29 11.74 -13.69
CA THR A 133 6.02 10.84 -14.60
C THR A 133 6.84 9.84 -13.79
N GLY A 134 6.77 8.55 -14.15
CA GLY A 134 7.45 7.48 -13.43
C GLY A 134 6.72 6.93 -12.21
N ALA A 135 5.61 7.55 -11.77
CA ALA A 135 4.84 7.05 -10.61
C ALA A 135 3.99 5.80 -10.90
N GLY A 136 4.01 5.28 -12.13
CA GLY A 136 3.28 4.07 -12.51
C GLY A 136 1.88 4.30 -13.10
N LYS A 137 1.46 5.55 -13.40
CA LYS A 137 0.13 5.86 -13.98
C LYS A 137 -0.18 5.04 -15.23
N SER A 138 0.73 5.02 -16.22
CA SER A 138 0.51 4.28 -17.48
C SER A 138 0.48 2.76 -17.25
N SER A 139 1.29 2.25 -16.33
CA SER A 139 1.28 0.83 -15.95
C SER A 139 -0.04 0.44 -15.26
N CYS A 140 -0.56 1.31 -14.40
CA CYS A 140 -1.88 1.15 -13.79
C CYS A 140 -2.97 1.10 -14.87
N LEU A 141 -3.04 2.09 -15.77
CA LEU A 141 -4.01 2.10 -16.87
C LEU A 141 -3.94 0.83 -17.73
N ASN A 142 -2.73 0.42 -18.13
CA ASN A 142 -2.53 -0.81 -18.90
C ASN A 142 -2.98 -2.05 -18.12
N SER A 143 -2.83 -2.07 -16.79
CA SER A 143 -3.30 -3.17 -15.95
C SER A 143 -4.83 -3.25 -15.92
N LEU A 144 -5.52 -2.11 -15.86
CA LEU A 144 -6.99 -2.07 -15.95
C LEU A 144 -7.47 -2.56 -17.32
N LEU A 145 -6.89 -2.04 -18.39
CA LEU A 145 -7.23 -2.42 -19.76
C LEU A 145 -6.98 -3.91 -20.00
N THR A 146 -5.80 -4.40 -19.62
CA THR A 146 -5.45 -5.82 -19.77
C THR A 146 -6.38 -6.71 -18.95
N SER A 147 -6.78 -6.29 -17.75
CA SER A 147 -7.74 -7.04 -16.93
C SER A 147 -9.10 -7.21 -17.63
N ILE A 148 -9.59 -6.16 -18.30
CA ILE A 148 -10.82 -6.21 -19.10
C ILE A 148 -10.63 -7.13 -20.31
N LEU A 149 -9.55 -6.92 -21.07
CA LEU A 149 -9.27 -7.68 -22.30
C LEU A 149 -9.09 -9.19 -22.05
N MET A 150 -8.53 -9.59 -20.91
CA MET A 150 -8.31 -10.99 -20.56
C MET A 150 -9.56 -11.70 -20.02
N ARG A 151 -10.62 -10.97 -19.67
CA ARG A 151 -11.77 -11.51 -18.94
C ARG A 151 -13.13 -11.24 -19.60
N THR A 152 -13.16 -10.46 -20.66
CA THR A 152 -14.43 -10.02 -21.29
C THR A 152 -14.41 -10.15 -22.80
N THR A 153 -15.60 -10.24 -23.39
CA THR A 153 -15.81 -10.19 -24.84
C THR A 153 -16.25 -8.79 -25.29
N PRO A 154 -16.10 -8.44 -26.58
CA PRO A 154 -16.55 -7.15 -27.13
C PRO A 154 -18.05 -6.86 -26.96
N GLU A 155 -18.87 -7.90 -26.81
CA GLU A 155 -20.31 -7.76 -26.54
C GLU A 155 -20.57 -7.32 -25.09
N GLN A 156 -19.68 -7.67 -24.16
CA GLN A 156 -19.80 -7.34 -22.74
C GLN A 156 -19.23 -5.94 -22.44
N VAL A 157 -18.09 -5.58 -23.03
CA VAL A 157 -17.42 -4.31 -22.77
C VAL A 157 -16.95 -3.68 -24.09
N ARG A 158 -17.32 -2.42 -24.29
CA ARG A 158 -16.78 -1.57 -25.37
C ARG A 158 -15.92 -0.48 -24.76
N MET A 159 -14.83 -0.15 -25.43
CA MET A 159 -13.87 0.84 -24.97
C MET A 159 -13.70 1.95 -26.00
N ILE A 160 -13.57 3.18 -25.52
CA ILE A 160 -13.09 4.32 -26.30
C ILE A 160 -11.79 4.75 -25.65
N LEU A 161 -10.69 4.65 -26.39
CA LEU A 161 -9.36 5.05 -25.95
C LEU A 161 -8.99 6.34 -26.66
N ILE A 162 -8.56 7.34 -25.89
CA ILE A 162 -8.13 8.63 -26.41
C ILE A 162 -6.68 8.83 -25.97
N ASP A 163 -5.77 8.86 -26.94
CA ASP A 163 -4.35 9.16 -26.74
C ASP A 163 -4.02 10.41 -27.57
N PRO A 164 -4.01 11.61 -26.96
CA PRO A 164 -3.89 12.89 -27.66
C PRO A 164 -2.47 13.21 -28.17
#